data_AF-A0A3A4RBF4-F1
#
_entry.id   AF-A0A3A4RBF4-F1
#
_cell.length_a   1.000
_cell.length_b   1.000
_cell.length_c   1.000
_cell.angle_alpha   90.00
_cell.angle_beta   90.00
_cell.angle_gamma   90.00
#
_symmetry.space_group_name_H-M   'P 1'
#
loop_
_entity.id
_entity.type
_entity.pdbx_description
1 polymer ?
#
loop_
_entity_poly.entity_id
_entity_poly.type
_entity_poly.pdbx_seq_one_letter_code
_entity_poly.pdbx_strand_id
1 'polypeptide(L)'
;LKPFYMHLLPWDENKFIAKAYTKKRPKWIVPVAIFGLALVAFTWYKELTTQIEYSYIISILFSLTAIKALFFIMDYEKFQKWVSGMLSQNHGKKIIVIDILVGIFGLAIIILSILVY
;
A
#
# COMPACT_ATOMS: atom_id res chain seq x y z
N LEU A 1 -2.08 -5.85 10.56
CA LEU A 1 -1.99 -6.24 11.98
C LEU A 1 -0.61 -5.85 12.49
N LYS A 2 -0.52 -4.90 13.44
CA LYS A 2 0.77 -4.53 14.05
C LYS A 2 1.29 -5.72 14.86
N PRO A 3 2.59 -6.03 14.80
CA PRO A 3 3.15 -7.08 15.64
C PRO A 3 3.11 -6.66 17.12
N PHE A 4 2.82 -7.62 17.99
CA PHE A 4 2.46 -7.42 19.40
C PHE A 4 3.46 -6.55 20.19
N TYR A 5 4.75 -6.60 19.85
CA TYR A 5 5.80 -5.81 20.50
C TYR A 5 5.67 -4.30 20.29
N MET A 6 4.99 -3.83 19.23
CA MET A 6 4.77 -2.40 18.97
C MET A 6 3.70 -1.76 19.86
N HIS A 7 2.95 -2.55 20.63
CA HIS A 7 1.98 -2.03 21.61
C HIS A 7 2.59 -1.85 23.01
N LEU A 8 3.76 -2.44 23.28
CA LEU A 8 4.43 -2.38 24.58
C LEU A 8 5.51 -1.29 24.66
N LEU A 9 6.07 -0.87 23.52
CA LEU A 9 7.05 0.22 23.45
C LEU A 9 6.42 1.45 22.81
N PRO A 10 6.57 2.67 23.37
CA PRO A 10 6.13 3.90 22.73
C PRO A 10 6.96 4.14 21.47
N TRP A 11 6.46 3.63 20.34
CA TRP A 11 7.12 3.70 19.04
C TRP A 11 6.53 4.85 18.22
N ASP A 12 7.39 5.78 17.81
CA ASP A 12 7.00 6.93 16.98
C ASP A 12 6.97 6.53 15.49
N GLU A 13 5.82 6.04 15.05
CA GLU A 13 5.57 5.61 13.67
C GLU A 13 5.82 6.71 12.66
N ASN A 14 5.45 7.95 13.00
CA ASN A 14 5.62 9.09 12.11
C ASN A 14 7.11 9.35 11.86
N LYS A 15 7.94 9.22 12.89
CA LYS A 15 9.39 9.37 12.79
C LYS A 15 10.04 8.24 11.99
N PHE A 16 9.53 7.01 12.10
CA PHE A 16 10.01 5.88 11.29
C PHE A 16 9.63 6.02 9.81
N ILE A 17 8.38 6.38 9.52
CA ILE A 17 7.92 6.61 8.13
C ILE A 17 8.71 7.76 7.50
N ALA A 18 8.96 8.85 8.24
CA ALA A 18 9.79 9.95 7.77
C ALA A 18 11.25 9.52 7.48
N LYS A 19 11.80 8.59 8.29
CA LYS A 19 13.14 8.03 8.08
C LYS A 19 13.19 7.05 6.91
N ALA A 20 12.14 6.27 6.70
CA ALA A 20 12.04 5.33 5.59
C ALA A 20 11.93 6.05 4.23
N TYR A 21 11.22 7.18 4.20
CA TYR A 21 11.03 8.02 3.02
C TYR A 21 11.88 9.29 3.06
N THR A 22 13.20 9.11 2.99
CA THR A 22 14.17 10.22 2.94
C THR A 22 13.98 11.10 1.70
N LYS A 23 14.36 12.39 1.77
CA LYS A 23 14.34 13.32 0.62
C LYS A 23 15.05 12.74 -0.62
N LYS A 24 16.19 12.07 -0.41
CA LYS A 24 16.90 11.34 -1.46
C LYS A 24 16.23 9.99 -1.69
N ARG A 25 15.95 9.64 -2.94
CA ARG A 25 15.35 8.35 -3.34
C ARG A 25 16.21 7.18 -2.86
N PRO A 26 15.70 6.30 -1.99
CA PRO A 26 16.38 5.08 -1.62
C PRO A 26 16.48 4.11 -2.79
N LYS A 27 17.64 3.46 -2.96
CA LYS A 27 17.85 2.46 -4.03
C LYS A 27 16.96 1.23 -3.89
N TRP A 28 16.55 0.88 -2.66
CA TRP A 28 15.67 -0.27 -2.38
C TRP A 28 14.24 -0.09 -2.91
N ILE A 29 13.79 1.14 -3.19
CA ILE A 29 12.43 1.38 -3.71
C ILE A 29 12.27 0.78 -5.11
N VAL A 30 13.33 0.82 -5.93
CA VAL A 30 13.30 0.28 -7.31
C VAL A 30 12.96 -1.21 -7.33
N PRO A 31 13.69 -2.11 -6.65
CA PRO A 31 13.36 -3.53 -6.66
C PRO A 31 11.99 -3.82 -6.02
N VAL A 32 11.60 -3.09 -4.98
CA VAL A 32 10.25 -3.23 -4.39
C VAL A 32 9.15 -2.86 -5.38
N ALA A 33 9.31 -1.76 -6.11
CA ALA A 33 8.35 -1.33 -7.10
C ALA A 33 8.28 -2.30 -8.30
N ILE A 34 9.42 -2.82 -8.77
CA ILE A 34 9.47 -3.86 -9.82
C ILE A 34 8.74 -5.11 -9.36
N PHE A 35 8.99 -5.59 -8.14
CA PHE A 35 8.32 -6.77 -7.59
C PHE A 35 6.81 -6.54 -7.47
N GLY A 36 6.39 -5.35 -7.01
CA GLY A 36 4.98 -4.97 -6.97
C GLY A 36 4.31 -4.97 -8.35
N LEU A 37 4.98 -4.44 -9.38
CA LEU A 37 4.48 -4.47 -10.75
C LEU A 37 4.41 -5.90 -11.31
N ALA A 38 5.39 -6.74 -11.01
CA ALA A 38 5.39 -8.16 -11.41
C ALA A 38 4.21 -8.91 -10.79
N LEU A 39 3.91 -8.67 -9.51
CA LEU A 39 2.73 -9.24 -8.87
C LEU A 39 1.43 -8.79 -9.53
N VAL A 40 1.29 -7.51 -9.87
CA VAL A 40 0.10 -7.00 -10.56
C VAL A 40 -0.05 -7.64 -11.95
N ALA A 41 1.04 -7.77 -12.70
CA ALA A 41 1.03 -8.45 -13.98
C ALA A 41 0.62 -9.93 -13.83
N PHE A 42 1.11 -10.61 -12.79
CA PHE A 42 0.71 -11.99 -12.48
C PHE A 42 -0.77 -12.10 -12.10
N THR A 43 -1.31 -11.16 -11.31
CA THR A 43 -2.74 -11.11 -10.98
C THR A 43 -3.59 -10.99 -12.24
N TRP A 44 -3.24 -10.07 -13.15
CA TRP A 44 -3.95 -9.93 -14.44
C TRP A 44 -3.79 -11.17 -15.33
N TYR A 45 -2.62 -11.79 -15.36
CA TYR A 45 -2.44 -13.05 -16.07
C TYR A 45 -3.38 -14.14 -15.53
N LYS A 46 -3.51 -14.26 -14.20
CA LYS A 46 -4.43 -15.20 -13.56
C LYS A 46 -5.89 -14.87 -13.82
N GLU A 47 -6.26 -13.59 -13.78
CA GLU A 47 -7.61 -13.12 -14.12
C GLU A 47 -8.00 -13.53 -15.54
N LEU A 48 -7.12 -13.29 -16.52
CA LEU A 48 -7.42 -13.56 -17.94
C LEU A 48 -7.40 -15.05 -18.29
N THR A 49 -6.67 -15.86 -17.52
CA THR A 49 -6.54 -17.31 -17.77
C THR A 49 -7.46 -18.18 -16.93
N THR A 50 -8.05 -17.64 -15.86
CA THR A 50 -8.90 -18.39 -14.93
C THR A 50 -10.31 -17.82 -14.98
N GLN A 51 -11.32 -18.66 -15.22
CA GLN A 51 -12.73 -18.24 -15.23
C GLN A 51 -13.27 -18.14 -13.80
N ILE A 52 -12.72 -17.22 -13.02
CA ILE A 52 -13.22 -16.92 -11.69
C ILE A 52 -14.29 -15.84 -11.82
N GLU A 53 -15.51 -16.14 -11.40
CA GLU A 53 -16.57 -15.13 -11.35
C GLU A 53 -16.20 -14.04 -10.33
N TYR A 54 -16.40 -12.77 -10.69
CA TYR A 54 -16.17 -11.59 -9.84
C TYR A 54 -14.71 -11.29 -9.43
N SER A 55 -13.70 -11.99 -9.97
CA SER A 55 -12.28 -11.69 -9.66
C SER A 55 -11.79 -10.34 -10.21
N TYR A 56 -12.47 -9.78 -11.23
CA TYR A 56 -12.11 -8.50 -11.85
C TYR A 56 -12.08 -7.34 -10.83
N ILE A 57 -12.92 -7.38 -9.78
CA ILE A 57 -12.93 -6.37 -8.71
C ILE A 57 -11.59 -6.41 -7.97
N ILE A 58 -11.13 -7.60 -7.61
CA ILE A 58 -9.86 -7.81 -6.91
C ILE A 58 -8.70 -7.36 -7.81
N SER A 59 -8.72 -7.73 -9.09
CA SER A 59 -7.70 -7.35 -10.08
C SER A 59 -7.60 -5.84 -10.30
N ILE A 60 -8.73 -5.12 -10.34
CA ILE A 60 -8.77 -3.65 -10.40
C ILE A 60 -8.18 -3.03 -9.13
N LEU A 61 -8.55 -3.53 -7.95
CA LEU A 61 -8.02 -3.03 -6.69
C LEU A 61 -6.51 -3.29 -6.57
N PHE A 62 -6.05 -4.44 -7.04
CA PHE A 62 -4.64 -4.77 -7.07
C PHE A 62 -3.86 -3.83 -8.01
N SER A 63 -4.49 -3.35 -9.08
CA SER A 63 -3.91 -2.37 -10.00
C SER A 63 -3.61 -1.02 -9.34
N LEU A 64 -4.28 -0.66 -8.24
CA LEU A 64 -3.89 0.51 -7.43
C LEU A 64 -2.47 0.40 -6.88
N THR A 65 -2.00 -0.84 -6.61
CA THR A 65 -0.61 -1.11 -6.23
C THR A 65 0.35 -0.78 -7.36
N ALA A 66 -0.01 -1.08 -8.61
CA ALA A 66 0.80 -0.71 -9.77
C ALA A 66 0.88 0.81 -9.93
N ILE A 67 -0.23 1.53 -9.78
CA ILE A 67 -0.22 3.01 -9.82
C ILE A 67 0.76 3.55 -8.76
N LYS A 68 0.69 3.03 -7.53
CA LYS A 68 1.61 3.43 -6.45
C LYS A 68 3.07 3.11 -6.79
N ALA A 69 3.34 1.93 -7.35
CA ALA A 69 4.69 1.52 -7.76
C ALA A 69 5.25 2.40 -8.89
N LEU A 70 4.42 2.77 -9.86
CA LEU A 70 4.79 3.70 -10.93
C LEU A 70 5.10 5.09 -10.38
N PHE A 71 4.27 5.61 -9.47
CA PHE A 71 4.55 6.87 -8.76
C PHE A 71 5.88 6.83 -8.01
N PHE A 72 6.19 5.71 -7.34
CA PHE A 72 7.48 5.51 -6.68
C PHE A 72 8.67 5.55 -7.65
N ILE A 73 8.49 5.05 -8.88
CA ILE A 73 9.57 4.99 -9.87
C ILE A 73 9.75 6.31 -10.60
N MET A 74 8.65 6.94 -11.00
CA MET A 74 8.63 8.11 -11.89
C MET A 74 8.72 9.44 -11.14
N ASP A 75 8.06 9.57 -10.00
CA ASP A 75 7.92 10.85 -9.30
C ASP A 75 8.04 10.69 -7.77
N TYR A 76 9.19 10.14 -7.35
CA TYR A 76 9.50 9.91 -5.95
C TYR A 76 9.46 11.20 -5.13
N GLU A 77 9.90 12.34 -5.68
CA GLU A 77 9.91 13.61 -4.95
C GLU A 77 8.50 14.10 -4.61
N LYS A 78 7.56 14.01 -5.57
CA LYS A 78 6.16 14.37 -5.33
C LYS A 78 5.50 13.41 -4.34
N PHE A 79 5.80 12.11 -4.45
CA PHE A 79 5.36 11.11 -3.48
C PHE A 79 5.89 11.42 -2.07
N GLN A 80 7.17 11.72 -1.93
CA GLN A 80 7.81 12.04 -0.65
C GLN A 80 7.25 13.33 -0.04
N LYS A 81 7.02 14.37 -0.86
CA LYS A 81 6.34 15.62 -0.43
C LYS A 81 4.91 15.35 0.05
N TRP A 82 4.17 14.49 -0.64
CA TRP A 82 2.81 14.11 -0.23
C TRP A 82 2.82 13.35 1.11
N VAL A 83 3.67 12.33 1.26
CA VAL A 83 3.80 11.56 2.53
C VAL A 83 4.26 12.46 3.68
N SER A 84 5.28 13.28 3.47
CA SER A 84 5.76 14.22 4.50
C SER A 84 4.74 15.31 4.85
N GLY A 85 3.93 15.75 3.88
CA GLY A 85 2.80 16.65 4.13
C GLY A 85 1.71 16.01 4.99
N MET A 86 1.41 14.72 4.76
CA MET A 86 0.46 13.97 5.60
C MET A 86 0.99 13.71 7.02
N LEU A 87 2.30 13.49 7.17
CA LEU A 87 2.95 13.29 8.48
C LEU A 87 3.01 14.60 9.30
N SER A 88 3.26 15.73 8.65
CA SER A 88 3.43 17.03 9.33
C SER A 88 2.12 17.73 9.65
N GLN A 89 1.05 17.54 8.85
CA GLN A 89 -0.26 18.12 9.14
C GLN A 89 -1.03 17.32 10.21
N ASN A 90 -1.58 18.02 11.20
CA ASN A 90 -2.47 17.46 12.24
C ASN A 90 -1.89 16.23 12.97
N HIS A 91 -0.58 16.23 13.29
CA HIS A 91 0.09 15.13 14.01
C HIS A 91 -0.07 13.74 13.36
N GLY A 92 -0.20 13.67 12.03
CA GLY A 92 -0.36 12.38 11.34
C GLY A 92 -1.77 11.77 11.42
N LYS A 93 -2.78 12.50 11.92
CA LYS A 93 -4.18 12.03 11.96
C LYS A 93 -4.70 11.57 10.59
N LYS A 94 -4.25 12.21 9.49
CA LYS A 94 -4.61 11.80 8.12
C LYS A 94 -4.12 10.39 7.78
N ILE A 95 -2.95 9.99 8.26
CA ILE A 95 -2.39 8.65 8.01
C ILE A 95 -3.20 7.60 8.76
N ILE A 96 -3.57 7.89 10.02
CA ILE A 96 -4.41 6.99 10.83
C ILE A 96 -5.76 6.74 10.14
N VAL A 97 -6.39 7.79 9.60
CA VAL A 97 -7.66 7.66 8.87
C VAL A 97 -7.49 6.80 7.61
N ILE A 98 -6.43 7.02 6.83
CA ILE A 98 -6.14 6.21 5.64
C ILE A 98 -5.91 4.74 6.02
N ASP A 99 -5.10 4.48 7.05
CA ASP A 99 -4.81 3.11 7.51
C ASP A 99 -6.08 2.39 8.01
N ILE A 100 -6.96 3.09 8.74
CA ILE A 100 -8.25 2.55 9.18
C ILE A 100 -9.13 2.24 7.96
N LEU A 101 -9.25 3.16 7.00
CA LEU A 101 -10.04 2.96 5.79
C LEU A 101 -9.53 1.78 4.97
N VAL A 102 -8.22 1.71 4.74
CA VAL A 102 -7.58 0.60 4.02
C VAL A 102 -7.77 -0.71 4.78
N GLY A 103 -7.67 -0.68 6.11
CA GLY A 103 -7.93 -1.83 6.97
C GLY A 103 -9.35 -2.36 6.85
N ILE A 104 -10.36 -1.49 7.00
CA ILE A 104 -11.78 -1.83 6.85
C ILE A 104 -12.04 -2.36 5.43
N PHE A 105 -11.49 -1.69 4.43
CA PHE A 105 -11.64 -2.09 3.03
C PHE A 105 -11.05 -3.48 2.76
N GLY A 106 -9.84 -3.75 3.25
CA GLY A 106 -9.21 -5.07 3.13
C GLY A 106 -10.01 -6.16 3.84
N LEU A 107 -10.56 -5.86 5.02
CA LEU A 107 -11.40 -6.78 5.79
C LEU A 107 -12.71 -7.10 5.04
N ALA A 108 -13.33 -6.08 4.44
CA ALA A 108 -14.52 -6.26 3.62
C ALA A 108 -14.26 -7.17 2.41
N ILE A 109 -13.11 -7.01 1.73
CA ILE A 109 -12.72 -7.89 0.62
C ILE A 109 -12.55 -9.32 1.09
N ILE A 110 -11.88 -9.56 2.23
CA ILE A 110 -11.69 -10.91 2.77
C ILE A 110 -13.04 -11.58 3.05
N ILE A 111 -13.97 -10.85 3.69
CA ILE A 111 -15.31 -11.35 3.96
C ILE A 111 -16.04 -11.66 2.65
N LEU A 112 -15.97 -10.77 1.66
CA LEU A 112 -16.56 -10.98 0.33
C LEU A 112 -15.97 -12.21 -0.35
N SER A 113 -14.65 -12.40 -0.30
CA SER A 113 -14.00 -13.58 -0.85
C SER A 113 -14.48 -14.86 -0.18
N ILE A 114 -14.65 -14.89 1.15
CA ILE A 114 -15.15 -16.08 1.86
C ILE A 114 -16.64 -16.35 1.58
N LEU A 115 -17.43 -15.32 1.29
CA LEU A 115 -18.86 -15.48 1.01
C LEU A 115 -19.15 -15.88 -0.44
N VAL A 116 -18.28 -15.47 -1.37
CA VAL A 116 -18.45 -15.73 -2.81
C VAL A 116 -17.77 -17.05 -3.24
N TYR A 117 -16.71 -17.47 -2.55
CA TYR A 117 -15.96 -18.72 -2.80
C TYR A 117 -16.19 -19.75 -1.69
#